data_AF-A0A2V7WPJ3-F1
#
_entry.id   AF-A0A2V7WPJ3-F1
#
_cell.length_a   1.000
_cell.length_b   1.000
_cell.length_c   1.000
_cell.angle_alpha   90.00
_cell.angle_beta   90.00
_cell.angle_gamma   90.00
#
_symmetry.space_group_name_H-M   'P 1'
#
loop_
_entity.id
_entity.type
_entity.pdbx_description
1 polymer ?
#
loop_
_entity_poly.entity_id
_entity_poly.type
_entity_poly.pdbx_seq_one_letter_code
_entity_poly.pdbx_strand_id
1 'polypeptide(L)'
;MRNEGNRHFRNLAGNLELFLGAYFVAFGILAVLFFSKTPNRTGIMASSGSVLLGTLLILRARRLLLWHRWVFWTVALLIIAVPIAWLLPTVVSLKR
;
A
#
# COMPACT_ATOMS: atom_id res chain seq x y z
N MET A 1 3.31 32.94 -7.84
CA MET A 1 4.39 31.96 -8.09
C MET A 1 4.71 31.09 -6.86
N ARG A 2 4.92 31.61 -5.63
CA ARG A 2 5.26 30.78 -4.43
C ARG A 2 4.17 29.77 -3.99
N ASN A 3 2.89 30.06 -4.23
CA ASN A 3 1.76 29.20 -3.85
C ASN A 3 1.53 28.00 -4.78
N GLU A 4 1.97 28.08 -6.04
CA GLU A 4 1.80 26.99 -7.02
C GLU A 4 2.83 25.89 -6.81
N GLY A 5 4.08 26.26 -6.53
CA GLY A 5 5.13 25.31 -6.15
C GLY A 5 4.74 24.50 -4.90
N ASN A 6 4.19 25.16 -3.88
CA ASN A 6 3.78 24.47 -2.65
C ASN A 6 2.62 23.48 -2.86
N ARG A 7 1.67 23.79 -3.77
CA ARG A 7 0.62 22.84 -4.18
C ARG A 7 1.19 21.68 -4.98
N HIS A 8 2.13 21.94 -5.88
CA HIS A 8 2.79 20.91 -6.68
C HIS A 8 3.56 19.91 -5.81
N PHE A 9 4.41 20.38 -4.89
CA PHE A 9 5.14 19.52 -3.96
C PHE A 9 4.21 18.73 -3.03
N ARG A 10 3.12 19.34 -2.56
CA ARG A 10 2.13 18.64 -1.74
C ARG A 10 1.45 17.50 -2.50
N ASN A 11 1.08 17.73 -3.76
CA ASN A 11 0.48 16.70 -4.60
C ASN A 11 1.48 15.59 -4.94
N LEU A 12 2.73 15.95 -5.23
CA LEU A 12 3.80 14.99 -5.48
C LEU A 12 4.04 14.10 -4.26
N ALA A 13 4.17 14.70 -3.07
CA ALA A 13 4.31 13.98 -1.81
C ALA A 13 3.11 13.06 -1.54
N GLY A 14 1.89 13.55 -1.73
CA GLY A 14 0.68 12.75 -1.55
C GLY A 14 0.59 11.56 -2.51
N ASN A 15 0.96 11.74 -3.78
CA ASN A 15 0.99 10.66 -4.76
C ASN A 15 2.08 9.63 -4.43
N LEU A 16 3.26 10.07 -4.01
CA LEU A 16 4.34 9.18 -3.58
C LEU A 16 3.92 8.38 -2.34
N GLU A 17 3.34 9.03 -1.33
CA GLU A 17 2.85 8.35 -0.13
C GLU A 17 1.73 7.36 -0.45
N LEU A 18 0.84 7.67 -1.40
CA LEU A 18 -0.20 6.74 -1.86
C LEU A 18 0.41 5.52 -2.54
N PHE A 19 1.39 5.72 -3.43
CA PHE A 19 2.04 4.64 -4.15
C PHE A 19 2.87 3.74 -3.23
N LEU A 20 3.74 4.32 -2.41
CA LEU A 20 4.54 3.59 -1.41
C LEU A 20 3.64 2.90 -0.38
N GLY A 21 2.59 3.58 0.07
CA GLY A 21 1.64 3.03 1.03
C GLY A 21 0.90 1.81 0.47
N ALA A 22 0.37 1.93 -0.75
CA ALA A 22 -0.30 0.82 -1.43
C ALA A 22 0.66 -0.34 -1.71
N TYR A 23 1.90 -0.06 -2.10
CA TYR A 23 2.95 -1.07 -2.27
C TYR A 23 3.20 -1.85 -0.98
N PHE A 24 3.45 -1.16 0.14
CA PHE A 24 3.69 -1.82 1.42
C PHE A 24 2.49 -2.64 1.90
N VAL A 25 1.26 -2.16 1.69
CA VAL A 25 0.06 -2.93 2.04
C VAL A 25 -0.06 -4.18 1.16
N ALA A 26 0.03 -4.04 -0.16
CA ALA A 26 -0.14 -5.15 -1.09
C ALA A 26 0.90 -6.25 -0.88
N PHE A 27 2.18 -5.88 -0.89
CA PHE A 27 3.27 -6.83 -0.68
C PHE A 27 3.37 -7.31 0.77
N GLY A 28 2.99 -6.49 1.74
CA GLY A 28 2.90 -6.89 3.14
C GLY A 28 1.86 -8.00 3.33
N ILE A 29 0.66 -7.86 2.75
CA ILE A 29 -0.38 -8.91 2.79
C ILE A 29 0.12 -10.19 2.11
N LEU A 30 0.69 -10.09 0.92
CA LEU A 30 1.25 -11.25 0.20
C LEU A 30 2.37 -11.93 0.98
N ALA A 31 3.24 -11.16 1.61
CA ALA A 31 4.34 -11.67 2.43
C ALA A 31 3.84 -12.32 3.72
N VAL A 32 2.82 -11.76 4.38
CA VAL A 32 2.15 -12.43 5.51
C VAL A 32 1.61 -13.79 5.07
N LEU A 33 0.86 -13.85 3.95
CA LEU A 33 0.33 -15.11 3.43
C LEU A 33 1.42 -16.13 3.10
N PHE A 34 2.55 -15.67 2.54
CA PHE A 34 3.71 -16.50 2.24
C PHE A 34 4.39 -17.03 3.52
N PHE A 35 4.74 -16.16 4.46
CA PHE A 35 5.41 -16.56 5.71
C PHE A 35 4.48 -17.26 6.70
N SER A 36 3.16 -17.17 6.54
CA SER A 36 2.22 -18.05 7.26
C SER A 36 2.32 -19.51 6.81
N LYS A 37 2.76 -19.76 5.56
CA LYS A 37 3.00 -21.11 5.04
C LYS A 37 4.42 -21.61 5.34
N THR A 38 5.39 -20.71 5.40
CA THR A 38 6.79 -21.03 5.71
C THR A 38 7.07 -20.52 7.12
N PRO A 39 7.10 -21.37 8.18
CA PRO A 39 6.96 -20.96 9.58
C PRO A 39 8.09 -20.03 10.07
N ASN A 40 8.00 -18.77 9.68
CA ASN A 40 8.96 -17.70 9.95
C ASN A 40 8.23 -16.56 10.64
N ARG A 41 8.20 -16.60 11.98
CA ARG A 41 7.51 -15.60 12.81
C ARG A 41 8.04 -14.19 12.61
N THR A 42 9.36 -14.05 12.41
CA THR A 42 10.00 -12.76 12.13
C THR A 42 9.54 -12.18 10.81
N GLY A 43 9.42 -13.02 9.77
CA GLY A 43 8.88 -12.64 8.46
C GLY A 43 7.43 -12.16 8.55
N ILE A 44 6.58 -12.86 9.32
CA ILE A 44 5.20 -12.46 9.56
C ILE A 44 5.13 -11.11 10.29
N MET A 45 5.90 -10.93 11.37
CA MET A 45 5.91 -9.67 12.13
C MET A 45 6.37 -8.48 11.28
N ALA A 46 7.47 -8.63 10.54
CA ALA A 46 7.98 -7.59 9.65
C ALA A 46 6.97 -7.23 8.55
N SER A 47 6.29 -8.23 7.98
CA SER A 47 5.27 -8.03 6.94
C SER A 47 4.01 -7.37 7.49
N SER A 48 3.56 -7.73 8.70
CA SER A 48 2.47 -7.01 9.37
C SER A 48 2.86 -5.56 9.67
N GLY A 49 4.12 -5.31 10.05
CA GLY A 49 4.66 -3.97 10.23
C GLY A 49 4.63 -3.14 8.95
N SER A 50 4.97 -3.72 7.80
CA SER A 50 4.88 -3.03 6.51
C SER A 50 3.44 -2.69 6.14
N VAL A 51 2.47 -3.58 6.40
CA VAL A 51 1.04 -3.27 6.20
C VAL A 51 0.58 -2.09 7.06
N LEU A 52 1.00 -2.03 8.33
CA LEU A 52 0.70 -0.91 9.22
C LEU A 52 1.29 0.40 8.70
N LEU A 53 2.58 0.40 8.35
CA LEU A 53 3.26 1.58 7.79
C LEU A 53 2.60 2.03 6.49
N GLY A 54 2.27 1.10 5.60
CA GLY A 54 1.60 1.42 4.35
C GLY A 54 0.22 2.03 4.56
N THR A 55 -0.55 1.52 5.52
CA THR A 55 -1.86 2.06 5.89
C THR A 55 -1.74 3.50 6.41
N LEU A 56 -0.75 3.79 7.26
CA LEU A 56 -0.48 5.14 7.77
C LEU A 56 -0.11 6.11 6.65
N LEU A 57 0.71 5.69 5.68
CA LEU A 57 1.06 6.49 4.51
C LEU A 57 -0.17 6.80 3.65
N ILE A 58 -1.06 5.83 3.42
CA ILE A 58 -2.32 6.06 2.67
C ILE A 58 -3.21 7.08 3.40
N LEU A 59 -3.33 6.97 4.73
CA LEU A 59 -4.09 7.94 5.52
C LEU A 59 -3.50 9.35 5.45
N ARG A 60 -2.17 9.46 5.41
CA ARG A 60 -1.47 10.74 5.27
C ARG A 60 -1.62 11.31 3.85
N ALA A 61 -1.46 10.48 2.82
CA ALA A 61 -1.67 10.82 1.42
C ALA A 61 -3.07 11.40 1.17
N ARG A 62 -4.10 10.82 1.81
CA ARG A 62 -5.47 11.32 1.75
C ARG A 62 -5.59 12.78 2.21
N ARG A 63 -4.88 13.14 3.29
CA ARG A 63 -4.89 14.51 3.84
C ARG A 63 -4.15 15.48 2.91
N LEU A 64 -3.10 15.02 2.22
CA LEU A 64 -2.29 15.86 1.32
C LEU A 64 -2.98 16.13 -0.01
N LEU A 65 -3.63 15.12 -0.60
CA LEU A 65 -4.24 15.20 -1.93
C LEU A 65 -5.58 15.94 -1.94
N LEU A 66 -6.28 16.01 -0.79
CA LEU A 66 -7.60 16.67 -0.65
C LEU A 66 -8.64 16.19 -1.68
N TRP A 67 -8.46 14.99 -2.23
CA TRP A 67 -9.40 14.38 -3.15
C TRP A 67 -10.73 14.10 -2.48
N HIS A 68 -11.78 14.00 -3.29
CA HIS A 68 -13.08 13.53 -2.81
C HIS A 68 -12.91 12.14 -2.18
N ARG A 69 -13.44 11.96 -0.96
CA ARG A 69 -13.17 10.78 -0.12
C ARG A 69 -13.38 9.47 -0.88
N TRP A 70 -14.48 9.37 -1.62
CA TRP A 70 -14.82 8.18 -2.42
C TRP A 70 -13.78 7.88 -3.49
N VAL A 71 -13.42 8.87 -4.32
CA VAL A 71 -12.43 8.71 -5.40
C VAL A 71 -11.08 8.24 -4.86
N PHE A 72 -10.62 8.84 -3.76
CA PHE A 72 -9.36 8.43 -3.12
C PHE A 72 -9.38 6.96 -2.70
N TRP A 73 -10.44 6.52 -2.02
CA TRP A 73 -10.53 5.13 -1.56
C TRP A 73 -10.67 4.15 -2.72
N THR A 74 -11.42 4.49 -3.77
CA THR A 74 -11.52 3.65 -4.96
C THR A 74 -10.17 3.45 -5.63
N VAL A 75 -9.40 4.53 -5.81
CA VAL A 75 -8.06 4.48 -6.40
C VAL A 75 -7.10 3.69 -5.51
N ALA A 76 -7.08 3.98 -4.20
CA ALA A 76 -6.23 3.27 -3.25
C ALA A 76 -6.54 1.76 -3.23
N LEU A 77 -7.82 1.39 -3.21
CA LEU A 77 -8.25 -0.01 -3.25
C LEU A 77 -7.85 -0.69 -4.55
N LEU A 78 -7.99 -0.03 -5.70
CA LEU A 78 -7.58 -0.59 -6.98
C LEU A 78 -6.06 -0.85 -7.03
N ILE A 79 -5.25 0.12 -6.59
CA ILE A 79 -3.78 -0.02 -6.58
C ILE A 79 -3.33 -1.17 -5.66
N ILE A 80 -4.07 -1.45 -4.58
CA ILE A 80 -3.76 -2.55 -3.66
C ILE A 80 -4.31 -3.89 -4.19
N ALA A 81 -5.56 -3.92 -4.64
CA ALA A 81 -6.26 -5.14 -4.99
C ALA A 81 -5.72 -5.79 -6.27
N VAL A 82 -5.35 -4.99 -7.27
CA VAL A 82 -4.81 -5.50 -8.55
C VAL A 82 -3.55 -6.35 -8.36
N PRO A 83 -2.46 -5.87 -7.71
CA PRO A 83 -1.27 -6.69 -7.51
C PRO A 83 -1.52 -7.88 -6.58
N ILE A 84 -2.38 -7.74 -5.58
CA ILE A 84 -2.78 -8.88 -4.74
C ILE A 84 -3.47 -9.93 -5.60
N ALA A 85 -4.50 -9.57 -6.36
CA ALA A 85 -5.25 -10.53 -7.19
C ALA A 85 -4.35 -11.21 -8.23
N TRP A 86 -3.36 -10.48 -8.76
CA TRP A 86 -2.44 -11.04 -9.75
C TRP A 86 -1.41 -12.00 -9.13
N LEU A 87 -0.92 -11.70 -7.93
CA LEU A 87 0.12 -12.50 -7.25
C LEU A 87 -0.44 -13.50 -6.23
N LEU A 88 -1.73 -13.45 -5.93
CA LEU A 88 -2.38 -14.40 -5.02
C LEU A 88 -2.26 -15.84 -5.53
N PRO A 89 -2.48 -16.16 -6.82
CA PRO A 89 -2.37 -17.54 -7.32
C PRO A 89 -0.97 -18.10 -7.14
N THR A 90 0.09 -17.32 -7.35
CA THR A 90 1.47 -17.78 -7.19
C THR A 90 1.80 -18.06 -5.73
N VAL A 91 1.43 -17.17 -4.82
CA VAL A 91 1.59 -17.38 -3.36
C VAL A 91 0.73 -18.55 -2.86
N VAL A 92 -0.46 -18.75 -3.44
CA VAL A 92 -1.36 -19.86 -3.08
C VAL A 92 -0.84 -21.20 -3.63
N SER A 93 -0.39 -21.22 -4.89
CA SER A 93 0.04 -22.40 -5.65
C SER A 93 1.42 -22.93 -5.28
N LEU A 94 2.22 -22.20 -4.49
CA LEU A 94 3.51 -22.65 -3.94
C LEU A 94 3.43 -23.89 -3.01
N LYS A 95 2.30 -24.60 -3.05
CA LYS A 95 1.95 -25.80 -2.28
C LYS A 95 1.92 -27.07 -3.16
N ARG A 96 2.46 -27.05 -4.38
CA ARG A 96 2.72 -28.26 -5.16
C ARG A 96 4.20 -28.55 -5.19
#